data_AF-A0A1Q5SHQ5-F1
#
_entry.id   AF-A0A1Q5SHQ5-F1
#
_cell.length_a   1.000
_cell.length_b   1.000
_cell.length_c   1.000
_cell.angle_alpha   90.00
_cell.angle_beta   90.00
_cell.angle_gamma   90.00
#
_symmetry.space_group_name_H-M   'P 1'
#
loop_
_entity.id
_entity.type
_entity.pdbx_description
1 polymer ?
#
loop_
_entity_poly.entity_id
_entity_poly.type
_entity_poly.pdbx_seq_one_letter_code
_entity_poly.pdbx_strand_id
1 'polypeptide(L)' 'MTYQRLSKLIESGRITPIKSFQKDKLFFRTDVEALARELKELRKKYRPYDMGSIQKEKK' A
#
# COMPACT_ATOMS: atom_id res chain seq x y z
N MET A 1 3.72 2.38 -7.91
CA MET A 1 4.12 1.69 -6.66
C MET A 1 5.56 1.25 -6.83
N THR A 2 6.54 1.88 -6.19
CA THR A 2 7.95 1.48 -6.29
C THR A 2 8.28 0.42 -5.23
N TYR A 3 9.20 -0.51 -5.56
CA TYR A 3 9.60 -1.65 -4.72
C TYR A 3 10.01 -1.25 -3.29
N GLN A 4 10.56 -0.03 -3.12
CA GLN A 4 10.91 0.56 -1.82
C GLN A 4 9.74 0.62 -0.82
N ARG A 5 8.53 0.97 -1.28
CA ARG A 5 7.37 1.07 -0.39
C ARG A 5 6.91 -0.31 0.07
N LEU A 6 7.03 -1.31 -0.78
CA LEU A 6 6.72 -2.70 -0.46
C LEU A 6 7.74 -3.26 0.55
N SER A 7 9.04 -2.98 0.37
CA SER A 7 10.06 -3.35 1.37
C SER A 7 9.77 -2.76 2.74
N LYS A 8 9.42 -1.47 2.83
CA LYS A 8 9.03 -0.85 4.11
C LYS A 8 7.81 -1.49 4.75
N LEU A 9 6.82 -1.91 3.95
CA LEU A 9 5.63 -2.61 4.46
C LEU A 9 6.00 -3.97 5.06
N ILE A 10 6.93 -4.69 4.43
CA ILE A 10 7.45 -5.97 4.92
C ILE A 10 8.28 -5.75 6.20
N GLU A 11 9.18 -4.77 6.22
CA GLU A 11 9.98 -4.40 7.40
C GLU A 11 9.11 -3.99 8.59
N SER A 12 8.02 -3.26 8.33
CA SER A 12 7.05 -2.87 9.38
C SER A 12 6.19 -4.02 9.91
N GLY A 13 6.32 -5.23 9.36
CA GLY A 13 5.54 -6.41 9.76
C GLY A 13 4.06 -6.37 9.34
N ARG A 14 3.64 -5.34 8.59
CA ARG A 14 2.24 -5.17 8.15
C ARG A 14 1.82 -6.13 7.05
N ILE A 15 2.78 -6.67 6.30
CA ILE A 15 2.52 -7.74 5.33
C ILE A 15 3.66 -8.73 5.37
N THR A 16 3.33 -10.00 5.57
CA THR A 16 4.31 -11.08 5.65
C THR A 16 4.25 -11.91 4.38
N PRO A 17 5.38 -12.07 3.66
CA PRO A 17 5.43 -12.99 2.55
C PRO A 17 5.36 -14.42 3.09
N ILE A 18 4.45 -15.23 2.54
CA ILE A 18 4.33 -16.66 2.85
C ILE A 18 5.57 -17.39 2.36
N LYS A 19 6.03 -16.99 1.17
CA LYS A 19 7.18 -17.58 0.51
C LYS A 19 7.94 -16.52 -0.25
N SER A 20 9.23 -16.41 0.02
CA SER A 20 10.16 -15.63 -0.78
C SER A 20 10.86 -16.56 -1.77
N PHE A 21 10.66 -16.29 -3.05
CA PHE A 21 11.59 -16.68 -4.11
C PHE A 21 12.62 -15.55 -4.28
N GLN A 22 13.72 -15.82 -4.99
CA GLN A 22 14.84 -14.88 -5.13
C GLN A 22 14.40 -13.45 -5.45
N LYS A 23 13.52 -13.28 -6.44
CA LYS A 23 12.95 -11.97 -6.83
C LYS A 23 11.47 -11.81 -6.49
N ASP A 24 10.74 -12.91 -6.36
CA ASP A 24 9.29 -12.87 -6.19
C ASP A 24 8.89 -13.19 -4.76
N LYS A 25 7.91 -12.45 -4.24
CA LYS A 25 7.36 -12.68 -2.89
C LYS A 25 5.90 -13.03 -3.03
N LEU A 26 5.51 -14.17 -2.48
CA LEU A 26 4.14 -14.64 -2.48
C LEU A 26 3.43 -14.15 -1.21
N PHE A 27 2.24 -13.58 -1.37
CA PHE A 27 1.42 -13.04 -0.28
C PHE A 27 0.02 -13.64 -0.35
N PHE A 28 -0.68 -13.69 0.79
CA PHE A 28 -2.10 -14.03 0.78
C PHE A 28 -2.89 -12.87 0.18
N ARG A 29 -3.85 -13.21 -0.68
CA ARG A 29 -4.73 -12.21 -1.30
C ARG A 29 -5.53 -11.44 -0.24
N THR A 30 -5.99 -12.14 0.80
CA THR A 30 -6.74 -11.55 1.92
C THR A 30 -5.94 -10.47 2.64
N ASP A 31 -4.66 -10.72 2.90
CA ASP A 31 -3.80 -9.80 3.65
C ASP A 31 -3.51 -8.53 2.83
N VAL A 32 -3.26 -8.70 1.53
CA VAL A 32 -3.10 -7.57 0.59
C VAL A 32 -4.36 -6.72 0.54
N GLU A 33 -5.54 -7.34 0.47
CA GLU A 33 -6.82 -6.63 0.42
C GLU A 33 -7.15 -5.93 1.74
N ALA A 34 -6.88 -6.55 2.89
CA ALA A 34 -7.05 -5.93 4.20
C ALA A 34 -6.14 -4.70 4.36
N LEU A 35 -4.85 -4.85 4.03
CA LEU A 35 -3.89 -3.75 4.07
C LEU A 35 -4.30 -2.60 3.13
N ALA A 36 -4.83 -2.91 1.95
CA ALA A 36 -5.31 -1.89 1.02
C ALA A 36 -6.51 -1.11 1.57
N ARG A 37 -7.41 -1.76 2.33
CA ARG A 37 -8.54 -1.09 3.00
C ARG A 37 -8.06 -0.17 4.12
N GLU A 38 -7.20 -0.66 5.01
CA GLU A 38 -6.62 0.14 6.09
C GLU A 38 -5.86 1.36 5.56
N LEU A 39 -5.04 1.17 4.51
CA LEU A 39 -4.31 2.27 3.90
C LEU A 39 -5.23 3.31 3.25
N LYS A 40 -6.39 2.90 2.71
CA LYS A 40 -7.39 3.84 2.17
C LYS A 40 -8.02 4.66 3.29
N GLU A 41 -8.36 4.04 4.42
CA GLU A 41 -8.93 4.74 5.58
C GLU A 41 -7.93 5.70 6.22
N LEU A 42 -6.68 5.27 6.41
CA LEU A 42 -5.60 6.12 6.92
C LEU A 42 -5.31 7.30 5.99
N ARG A 43 -5.36 7.09 4.66
CA ARG A 43 -5.20 8.19 3.70
C ARG A 43 -6.33 9.22 3.82
N LYS A 44 -7.58 8.79 4.01
CA LYS A 44 -8.71 9.69 4.25
C LYS A 44 -8.50 10.51 5.52
N LYS A 45 -8.01 9.89 6.59
CA LYS A 45 -7.80 10.54 7.89
C LYS A 45 -6.63 11.54 7.90
N TYR A 46 -5.49 11.16 7.32
CA TYR A 46 -4.25 11.95 7.44
C TYR A 46 -3.89 12.75 6.20
N ARG A 47 -4.59 12.56 5.08
CA ARG A 47 -4.28 13.22 3.80
C ARG A 47 -5.52 13.77 3.08
N PRO A 48 -6.33 14.63 3.76
CA PRO A 48 -7.56 15.15 3.17
C PRO A 48 -7.32 15.98 1.90
N TYR A 49 -6.18 16.66 1.77
CA TYR A 49 -5.88 17.56 0.64
C TYR A 49 -5.44 16.86 -0.65
N ASP A 50 -4.93 15.62 -0.57
CA ASP A 50 -4.54 14.84 -1.76
C ASP A 50 -5.73 14.38 -2.60
N MET A 51 -6.92 14.33 -1.99
CA MET A 51 -8.17 13.97 -2.68
C MET A 51 -8.79 15.16 -3.42
N GLY A 52 -8.36 16.39 -3.11
CA GLY A 52 -8.84 17.63 -3.75
C GLY A 52 -7.98 18.11 -4.92
N SER A 53 -6.72 17.68 -5.01
CA SER A 53 -5.77 18.13 -6.05
C SER A 53 -5.93 17.45 -7.41
N ILE A 54 -6.67 16.34 -7.48
CA ILE A 54 -6.95 15.62 -8.75
C ILE A 54 -7.86 16.44 -9.68
N GLN A 55 -8.56 17.47 -9.19
CA GLN A 55 -9.46 18.31 -10.00
C GLN A 55 -8.77 19.49 -10.70
N LYS A 56 -7.50 19.81 -10.39
CA LYS A 56 -6.84 21.03 -10.92
C LYS A 56 -5.91 20.83 -12.12
N GLU A 57 -5.61 19.60 -12.53
CA GLU A 57 -4.75 19.32 -13.70
C GLU A 57 -5.50 19.00 -14.99
N LYS A 58 -6.84 19.10 -15.00
CA LYS A 58 -7.63 19.12 -16.24
C LYS A 58 -8.16 20.53 -16.51
N LYS A 59 -7.28 21.47 -16.82
CA LYS A 59 -7.65 22.73 -17.46
C LYS A 59 -6.63 23.12 -18.51
#